data_AF-A0A2N2DW18-F1
#
_entry.id   AF-A0A2N2DW18-F1
#
_cell.length_a   1.000
_cell.length_b   1.000
_cell.length_c   1.000
_cell.angle_alpha   90.00
_cell.angle_beta   90.00
_cell.angle_gamma   90.00
#
_symmetry.space_group_name_H-M   'P 1'
#
loop_
_entity.id
_entity.type
_entity.pdbx_description
1 polymer ?
#
loop_
_entity_poly.entity_id
_entity_poly.type
_entity_poly.pdbx_seq_one_letter_code
_entity_poly.pdbx_strand_id
1 'polypeptide(L)'
;FSDFKAVSAGFKATDLMGWDEEFEAEFQMVKPVSVASTHLEVKFDTQKFLRDLSLLAFPAPARTSDNIRLIEECATIYGISEEDMRMLVSRCIRLKDQSLDGDKLKQKVRSFKGIDVVIPSDPYTAPSIAFLQSKQKGIAVSSADKKLIEHLILEMKLVPEVVNVLLEYVLENNQMRLSRSYVEKIAASWIRLNISNKEEALAQTNREAFKGKSSRKDVLPLWFEEEPEKKSDKTEVPVDRASLIKKIKGGS
;
A
#
# COMPACT_ATOMS: atom_id res chain seq x y z
N PHE A 1 -1.74 -17.30 31.59
CA PHE A 1 -0.69 -17.37 30.54
C PHE A 1 0.54 -18.00 31.17
N SER A 2 0.56 -19.32 31.36
CA SER A 2 1.58 -19.95 32.22
C SER A 2 2.13 -21.29 31.70
N ASP A 3 2.01 -21.59 30.40
CA ASP A 3 2.49 -22.88 29.84
C ASP A 3 3.43 -22.71 28.64
N PHE A 4 4.41 -21.81 28.75
CA PHE A 4 5.51 -21.76 27.78
C PHE A 4 6.74 -22.45 28.36
N LYS A 5 7.16 -23.56 27.73
CA LYS A 5 8.39 -24.27 28.07
C LYS A 5 9.55 -23.65 27.30
N ALA A 6 10.56 -23.13 27.99
CA ALA A 6 11.75 -22.60 27.35
C ALA A 6 12.52 -23.72 26.61
N VAL A 7 12.67 -23.58 25.30
CA VAL A 7 13.53 -24.46 24.47
C VAL A 7 14.98 -23.97 24.59
N SER A 8 15.66 -24.36 25.66
CA SER A 8 17.08 -24.06 25.91
C SER A 8 18.02 -25.21 25.58
N ALA A 9 17.49 -26.33 25.09
CA ALA A 9 18.30 -27.49 24.71
C ALA A 9 19.05 -27.19 23.40
N GLY A 10 20.36 -27.43 23.39
CA GLY A 10 21.17 -27.36 22.18
C GLY A 10 20.76 -28.45 21.18
N PHE A 11 20.98 -28.19 19.89
CA PHE A 11 20.71 -29.12 18.80
C PHE A 11 21.44 -30.45 19.01
N LYS A 12 20.74 -31.58 18.94
CA LYS A 12 21.34 -32.93 19.00
C LYS A 12 21.21 -33.61 17.64
N ALA A 13 22.32 -34.06 17.09
CA ALA A 13 22.34 -34.79 15.80
C ALA A 13 21.55 -36.10 15.82
N THR A 14 21.33 -36.70 17.01
CA THR A 14 20.48 -37.87 17.20
C THR A 14 19.01 -37.61 16.87
N ASP A 15 18.56 -36.36 16.94
CA ASP A 15 17.18 -35.99 16.63
C ASP A 15 16.90 -36.10 15.12
N LEU A 16 17.95 -36.10 14.28
CA LEU A 16 17.85 -36.32 12.83
C LEU A 16 17.84 -37.80 12.42
N MET A 17 18.18 -38.73 13.32
CA MET A 17 18.36 -40.15 12.96
C MET A 17 17.04 -40.87 12.67
N GLY A 18 15.90 -40.29 13.04
CA GLY A 18 14.56 -40.80 12.73
C GLY A 18 13.76 -39.92 11.77
N TRP A 19 14.42 -39.01 11.05
CA TRP A 19 13.77 -38.12 10.09
C TRP A 19 13.63 -38.85 8.74
N ASP A 20 12.46 -39.40 8.48
CA ASP A 20 12.09 -40.06 7.22
C ASP A 20 11.08 -39.23 6.41
N GLU A 21 10.65 -39.73 5.25
CA GLU A 21 9.71 -39.03 4.37
C GLU A 21 8.31 -38.84 5.01
N GLU A 22 7.86 -39.77 5.84
CA GLU A 22 6.58 -39.67 6.56
C GLU A 22 6.66 -38.58 7.62
N PHE A 23 7.73 -38.55 8.42
CA PHE A 23 7.98 -37.52 9.42
C PHE A 23 8.16 -36.13 8.80
N GLU A 24 8.81 -36.03 7.64
CA GLU A 24 8.93 -34.79 6.88
C GLU A 24 7.55 -34.30 6.38
N ALA A 25 6.69 -35.21 5.90
CA ALA A 25 5.34 -34.85 5.45
C ALA A 25 4.46 -34.38 6.62
N GLU A 26 4.48 -35.10 7.76
CA GLU A 26 3.80 -34.68 8.98
C GLU A 26 4.32 -33.33 9.48
N PHE A 27 5.65 -33.15 9.51
CA PHE A 27 6.27 -31.89 9.87
C PHE A 27 5.83 -30.77 8.95
N GLN A 28 5.75 -30.97 7.63
CA GLN A 28 5.25 -29.96 6.70
C GLN A 28 3.79 -29.56 6.97
N MET A 29 2.94 -30.48 7.46
CA MET A 29 1.55 -30.19 7.83
C MET A 29 1.43 -29.39 9.14
N VAL A 30 2.30 -29.65 10.12
CA VAL A 30 2.27 -28.95 11.42
C VAL A 30 3.24 -27.79 11.53
N LYS A 31 4.15 -27.63 10.54
CA LYS A 31 5.11 -26.55 10.48
C LYS A 31 4.31 -25.25 10.55
N PRO A 32 4.51 -24.43 11.60
CA PRO A 32 3.89 -23.12 11.61
C PRO A 32 4.37 -22.43 10.34
N VAL A 33 3.42 -22.14 9.43
CA VAL A 33 3.70 -21.28 8.27
C VAL A 33 4.39 -20.07 8.87
N SER A 34 5.64 -19.85 8.48
CA SER A 34 6.42 -18.76 9.05
C SER A 34 5.62 -17.49 8.81
N VAL A 35 5.02 -16.96 9.88
CA VAL A 35 4.18 -15.75 9.88
C VAL A 35 4.91 -14.52 9.34
N ALA A 36 6.21 -14.65 9.03
CA ALA A 36 7.04 -13.62 8.46
C ALA A 36 6.82 -13.37 6.94
N SER A 37 6.15 -14.26 6.20
CA SER A 37 6.15 -14.20 4.72
C SER A 37 4.77 -14.13 4.05
N THR A 38 3.68 -14.03 4.80
CA THR A 38 2.33 -14.25 4.23
C THR A 38 1.77 -13.09 3.40
N HIS A 39 2.39 -11.91 3.44
CA HIS A 39 1.78 -10.72 2.85
C HIS A 39 2.44 -10.24 1.55
N LEU A 40 3.71 -10.60 1.31
CA LEU A 40 4.45 -10.15 0.12
C LEU A 40 5.01 -11.37 -0.59
N GLU A 41 4.54 -11.64 -1.81
CA GLU A 41 5.23 -12.59 -2.68
C GLU A 41 6.61 -12.02 -3.02
N VAL A 42 7.64 -12.53 -2.34
CA VAL A 42 9.02 -12.10 -2.52
C VAL A 42 9.48 -12.56 -3.91
N LYS A 43 9.49 -11.63 -4.87
CA LYS A 43 10.03 -11.86 -6.23
C LYS A 43 11.55 -11.72 -6.30
N PHE A 44 12.18 -11.32 -5.20
CA PHE A 44 13.62 -11.11 -5.11
C PHE A 44 14.36 -12.43 -4.85
N ASP A 45 15.30 -12.78 -5.72
CA ASP A 45 16.11 -13.99 -5.52
C ASP A 45 17.29 -13.70 -4.57
N THR A 46 17.05 -13.96 -3.28
CA THR A 46 18.05 -13.81 -2.22
C THR A 46 19.29 -14.69 -2.46
N GLN A 47 19.14 -15.87 -3.07
CA GLN A 47 20.28 -16.74 -3.37
C GLN A 47 21.14 -16.14 -4.49
N LYS A 48 20.53 -15.63 -5.56
CA LYS A 48 21.23 -14.90 -6.63
C LYS A 48 21.89 -13.64 -6.10
N PHE A 49 21.21 -12.90 -5.21
CA PHE A 49 21.80 -11.76 -4.52
C PHE A 49 23.09 -12.14 -3.77
N LEU A 50 23.05 -13.21 -2.97
CA LEU A 50 24.16 -13.69 -2.12
C LEU A 50 25.29 -14.40 -2.89
N ARG A 51 25.02 -15.02 -4.05
CA ARG A 51 26.00 -15.81 -4.81
C ARG A 51 27.19 -15.00 -5.31
N ASP A 52 26.93 -13.87 -5.98
CA ASP A 52 28.00 -13.04 -6.56
C ASP A 52 28.37 -11.84 -5.66
N LEU A 53 28.00 -11.91 -4.38
CA LEU A 53 28.25 -10.88 -3.38
C LEU A 53 29.67 -11.04 -2.82
N SER A 54 30.53 -10.03 -3.00
CA SER A 54 31.80 -9.99 -2.28
C SER A 54 31.53 -10.03 -0.77
N LEU A 55 32.26 -10.87 -0.03
CA LEU A 55 32.14 -11.00 1.44
C LEU A 55 32.34 -9.65 2.17
N LEU A 56 33.02 -8.69 1.51
CA LEU A 56 33.21 -7.33 2.02
C LEU A 56 31.97 -6.44 1.84
N ALA A 57 31.15 -6.71 0.84
CA ALA A 57 29.95 -5.93 0.52
C ALA A 57 28.76 -6.29 1.42
N PHE A 58 28.67 -7.53 1.89
CA PHE A 58 27.68 -7.95 2.89
C PHE A 58 28.27 -9.05 3.81
N PRO A 59 28.92 -8.65 4.91
CA PRO A 59 29.59 -9.55 5.85
C PRO A 59 28.63 -10.53 6.51
N ALA A 60 29.11 -11.73 6.88
CA ALA A 60 28.28 -12.75 7.53
C ALA A 60 27.55 -12.26 8.81
N PRO A 61 28.16 -11.43 9.69
CA PRO A 61 27.45 -10.89 10.85
C PRO A 61 26.27 -9.97 10.48
N ALA A 62 26.33 -9.29 9.33
CA ALA A 62 25.24 -8.46 8.83
C ALA A 62 24.09 -9.28 8.22
N ARG A 63 24.28 -10.58 7.92
CA ARG A 63 23.30 -11.48 7.30
C ARG A 63 22.27 -12.02 8.28
N THR A 64 21.79 -11.17 9.17
CA THR A 64 20.68 -11.50 10.07
C THR A 64 19.38 -11.65 9.27
N SER A 65 18.45 -12.47 9.76
CA SER A 65 17.14 -12.65 9.11
C SER A 65 16.40 -11.32 8.90
N ASP A 66 16.49 -10.38 9.84
CA ASP A 66 15.80 -9.09 9.75
C ASP A 66 16.38 -8.20 8.65
N ASN A 67 17.71 -8.15 8.50
CA ASN A 67 18.36 -7.42 7.41
C ASN A 67 18.03 -8.01 6.04
N ILE A 68 17.98 -9.33 5.93
CA ILE A 68 17.61 -10.02 4.68
C ILE A 68 16.16 -9.67 4.32
N ARG A 69 15.23 -9.75 5.27
CA ARG A 69 13.83 -9.35 5.07
C ARG A 69 13.69 -7.90 4.65
N LEU A 70 14.42 -6.98 5.30
CA LEU A 70 14.40 -5.57 4.94
C LEU A 70 14.87 -5.36 3.49
N ILE A 71 15.91 -6.09 3.06
CA ILE A 71 16.42 -6.04 1.69
C ILE A 71 15.36 -6.58 0.72
N GLU A 72 14.75 -7.73 1.03
CA GLU A 72 13.70 -8.37 0.22
C GLU A 72 12.48 -7.46 0.04
N GLU A 73 11.99 -6.86 1.13
CA GLU A 73 10.88 -5.91 1.13
C GLU A 73 11.22 -4.68 0.27
N CYS A 74 12.39 -4.08 0.50
CA CYS A 74 12.84 -2.92 -0.28
C CYS A 74 12.97 -3.27 -1.76
N ALA A 75 13.57 -4.41 -2.10
CA ALA A 75 13.76 -4.83 -3.48
C ALA A 75 12.42 -5.05 -4.18
N THR A 76 11.48 -5.72 -3.51
CA THR A 76 10.17 -6.06 -4.07
C THR A 76 9.31 -4.80 -4.27
N ILE A 77 9.26 -3.89 -3.29
CA ILE A 77 8.47 -2.65 -3.39
C ILE A 77 9.00 -1.74 -4.50
N TYR A 78 10.32 -1.55 -4.54
CA TYR A 78 10.95 -0.62 -5.47
C TYR A 78 11.28 -1.22 -6.84
N GLY A 79 11.16 -2.54 -6.99
CA GLY A 79 11.54 -3.24 -8.22
C GLY A 79 13.05 -3.18 -8.48
N ILE A 80 13.87 -3.25 -7.43
CA ILE A 80 15.33 -3.15 -7.55
C ILE A 80 15.90 -4.53 -7.87
N SER A 81 16.77 -4.59 -8.87
CA SER A 81 17.46 -5.82 -9.28
C SER A 81 18.43 -6.31 -8.19
N GLU A 82 18.81 -7.59 -8.24
CA GLU A 82 19.78 -8.14 -7.27
C GLU A 82 21.15 -7.43 -7.36
N GLU A 83 21.54 -7.01 -8.56
CA GLU A 83 22.81 -6.32 -8.83
C GLU A 83 22.81 -4.90 -8.24
N ASP A 84 21.74 -4.15 -8.46
CA ASP A 84 21.59 -2.80 -7.93
C ASP A 84 21.47 -2.84 -6.40
N MET A 85 20.72 -3.79 -5.87
CA MET A 85 20.55 -3.94 -4.42
C MET A 85 21.89 -4.25 -3.74
N ARG A 86 22.76 -5.02 -4.39
CA ARG A 86 24.13 -5.29 -3.90
C ARG A 86 24.95 -4.01 -3.77
N MET A 87 24.88 -3.16 -4.79
CA MET A 87 25.55 -1.86 -4.78
C MET A 87 24.99 -0.94 -3.68
N LEU A 88 23.67 -0.96 -3.43
CA LEU A 88 23.06 -0.19 -2.34
C LEU A 88 23.45 -0.70 -0.95
N VAL A 89 23.37 -2.01 -0.72
CA VAL A 89 23.70 -2.64 0.56
C VAL A 89 25.17 -2.41 0.92
N SER A 90 26.09 -2.59 -0.03
CA SER A 90 27.53 -2.38 0.20
C SER A 90 27.86 -0.97 0.72
N ARG A 91 27.11 0.05 0.29
CA ARG A 91 27.28 1.45 0.72
C ARG A 91 26.68 1.74 2.10
N CYS A 92 25.89 0.80 2.63
CA CYS A 92 25.17 0.92 3.89
C CYS A 92 25.77 0.05 5.01
N ILE A 93 26.82 -0.73 4.72
CA ILE A 93 27.56 -1.48 5.75
C ILE A 93 28.50 -0.54 6.51
N ARG A 94 28.44 -0.63 7.84
CA ARG A 94 29.42 -0.02 8.74
C ARG A 94 30.58 -1.00 8.93
N LEU A 95 31.77 -0.62 8.49
CA LEU A 95 32.94 -1.53 8.54
C LEU A 95 33.41 -1.85 9.96
N LYS A 96 33.16 -0.95 10.93
CA LYS A 96 33.65 -1.10 12.31
C LYS A 96 32.93 -2.20 13.08
N ASP A 97 31.61 -2.27 12.92
CA ASP A 97 30.73 -3.19 13.66
C ASP A 97 30.21 -4.33 12.75
N GLN A 98 30.55 -4.30 11.45
CA GLN A 98 30.06 -5.23 10.43
C GLN A 98 28.53 -5.34 10.43
N SER A 99 27.84 -4.22 10.68
CA SER A 99 26.39 -4.16 10.73
C SER A 99 25.81 -3.34 9.58
N LEU A 100 24.57 -3.65 9.21
CA LEU A 100 23.82 -2.92 8.19
C LEU A 100 23.09 -1.74 8.82
N ASP A 101 23.23 -0.56 8.21
CA ASP A 101 22.41 0.59 8.52
C ASP A 101 21.10 0.55 7.73
N GLY A 102 20.03 0.06 8.37
CA GLY A 102 18.71 -0.08 7.74
C GLY A 102 18.09 1.26 7.33
N ASP A 103 18.28 2.32 8.11
CA ASP A 103 17.72 3.64 7.81
C ASP A 103 18.44 4.28 6.62
N LYS A 104 19.77 4.16 6.58
CA LYS A 104 20.57 4.58 5.44
C LYS A 104 20.21 3.80 4.18
N LEU A 105 19.96 2.50 4.29
CA LEU A 105 19.49 1.67 3.18
C LEU A 105 18.15 2.17 2.65
N LYS A 106 17.15 2.37 3.51
CA LYS A 106 15.83 2.93 3.14
C LYS A 106 15.97 4.30 2.46
N GLN A 107 16.83 5.17 2.99
CA GLN A 107 17.09 6.47 2.39
C GLN A 107 17.70 6.34 0.98
N LYS A 108 18.68 5.46 0.81
CA LYS A 108 19.34 5.22 -0.48
C LYS A 108 18.39 4.61 -1.49
N VAL A 109 17.60 3.62 -1.10
CA VAL A 109 16.54 2.99 -1.91
C VAL A 109 15.51 4.04 -2.38
N ARG A 110 15.04 4.92 -1.48
CA ARG A 110 14.11 6.03 -1.85
C ARG A 110 14.71 6.99 -2.88
N SER A 111 16.01 7.26 -2.78
CA SER A 111 16.74 8.13 -3.71
C SER A 111 17.18 7.43 -5.00
N PHE A 112 17.10 6.10 -5.04
CA PHE A 112 17.56 5.30 -6.16
C PHE A 112 16.65 5.57 -7.36
N LYS A 113 17.27 5.91 -8.48
CA LYS A 113 16.64 6.00 -9.80
C LYS A 113 17.12 4.75 -10.53
N GLY A 114 16.35 3.67 -10.41
CA GLY A 114 16.63 2.44 -11.12
C GLY A 114 16.47 2.61 -12.62
N ILE A 115 16.89 1.59 -13.36
CA ILE A 115 16.59 1.41 -14.77
C ILE A 115 15.07 1.24 -14.92
N ASP A 116 14.49 1.77 -16.00
CA ASP A 116 13.06 1.63 -16.30
C ASP A 116 12.66 0.15 -16.26
N VAL A 117 11.96 -0.25 -15.20
CA VAL A 117 11.51 -1.63 -15.00
C VAL A 117 10.57 -1.98 -16.15
N VAL A 118 10.89 -3.06 -16.87
CA VAL A 118 10.02 -3.58 -17.93
C VAL A 118 8.70 -4.01 -17.30
N ILE A 119 7.62 -3.36 -17.72
CA ILE A 119 6.27 -3.68 -17.23
C ILE A 119 5.90 -5.06 -17.78
N PRO A 120 5.53 -6.03 -16.92
CA PRO A 120 5.05 -7.34 -17.34
C PRO A 120 3.77 -7.23 -18.20
N SER A 121 3.37 -8.35 -18.81
CA SER A 121 2.14 -8.39 -19.61
C SER A 121 0.89 -7.99 -18.80
N ASP A 122 0.85 -8.32 -17.51
CA ASP A 122 -0.13 -7.78 -16.57
C ASP A 122 0.45 -6.53 -15.87
N PRO A 123 -0.12 -5.34 -16.07
CA PRO A 123 0.35 -4.10 -15.45
C PRO A 123 0.34 -4.15 -13.92
N TYR A 124 -0.60 -4.87 -13.29
CA TYR A 124 -0.78 -4.88 -11.84
C TYR A 124 0.23 -5.75 -11.11
N THR A 125 0.87 -6.69 -11.82
CA THR A 125 1.89 -7.59 -11.28
C THR A 125 3.27 -6.92 -11.18
N ALA A 126 3.41 -5.72 -11.74
CA ALA A 126 4.62 -4.89 -11.65
C ALA A 126 4.88 -4.41 -10.20
N PRO A 127 6.15 -4.11 -9.84
CA PRO A 127 6.46 -3.42 -8.60
C PRO A 127 5.68 -2.10 -8.49
N SER A 128 5.12 -1.79 -7.32
CA SER A 128 4.17 -0.68 -7.18
C SER A 128 4.74 0.69 -7.51
N ILE A 129 6.03 0.90 -7.26
CA ILE A 129 6.73 2.15 -7.62
C ILE A 129 6.90 2.26 -9.14
N ALA A 130 7.28 1.16 -9.80
CA ALA A 130 7.40 1.10 -11.26
C ALA A 130 6.03 1.27 -11.94
N PHE A 131 4.99 0.68 -11.37
CA PHE A 131 3.61 0.87 -11.83
C PHE A 131 3.20 2.35 -11.80
N LEU A 132 3.41 3.04 -10.67
CA LEU A 132 3.09 4.47 -10.57
C LEU A 132 3.95 5.32 -11.54
N GLN A 133 5.23 4.98 -11.70
CA GLN A 133 6.11 5.63 -12.67
C GLN A 133 5.60 5.48 -14.11
N SER A 134 5.04 4.32 -14.46
CA SER A 134 4.44 4.08 -15.78
C SER A 134 3.26 5.03 -16.05
N LYS A 135 2.42 5.29 -15.04
CA LYS A 135 1.30 6.25 -15.11
C LYS A 135 1.79 7.71 -15.21
N GLN A 136 3.04 7.98 -14.84
CA GLN A 136 3.71 9.29 -14.93
C GLN A 136 4.60 9.44 -16.18
N LYS A 137 4.39 8.62 -17.21
CA LYS A 137 5.17 8.65 -18.48
C LYS A 137 6.68 8.42 -18.25
N GLY A 138 7.04 7.58 -17.29
CA GLY A 138 8.43 7.26 -16.97
C GLY A 138 9.12 8.26 -16.03
N ILE A 139 8.45 9.35 -15.65
CA ILE A 139 9.01 10.33 -14.70
C ILE A 139 9.10 9.71 -13.31
N ALA A 140 10.23 9.92 -12.64
CA ALA A 140 10.47 9.37 -11.31
C ALA A 140 9.41 9.84 -10.29
N VAL A 141 8.88 8.87 -9.55
CA VAL A 141 7.87 9.07 -8.50
C VAL A 141 8.40 9.97 -7.38
N SER A 142 7.55 10.86 -6.88
CA SER A 142 7.90 11.78 -5.79
C SER A 142 8.21 11.02 -4.48
N SER A 143 9.04 11.59 -3.61
CA SER A 143 9.35 10.96 -2.32
C SER A 143 8.12 10.80 -1.42
N ALA A 144 7.13 11.70 -1.53
CA ALA A 144 5.90 11.62 -0.76
C ALA A 144 5.05 10.41 -1.16
N ASP A 145 4.95 10.14 -2.47
CA ASP A 145 4.19 9.02 -3.01
C ASP A 145 4.91 7.68 -2.75
N LYS A 146 6.24 7.65 -2.85
CA LYS A 146 7.04 6.47 -2.47
C LYS A 146 6.76 6.06 -1.02
N LYS A 147 6.77 7.04 -0.09
CA LYS A 147 6.44 6.81 1.33
C LYS A 147 4.99 6.37 1.54
N LEU A 148 4.06 6.83 0.70
CA LEU A 148 2.66 6.39 0.78
C LEU A 148 2.56 4.92 0.39
N ILE A 149 3.19 4.51 -0.71
CA ILE A 149 3.20 3.12 -1.16
C ILE A 149 3.86 2.19 -0.12
N GLU A 150 4.99 2.60 0.45
CA GLU A 150 5.63 1.88 1.56
C GLU A 150 4.67 1.68 2.74
N HIS A 151 3.95 2.72 3.15
CA HIS A 151 2.97 2.65 4.23
C HIS A 151 1.85 1.64 3.93
N LEU A 152 1.29 1.66 2.71
CA LEU A 152 0.23 0.73 2.30
C LEU A 152 0.69 -0.74 2.34
N ILE A 153 1.91 -1.02 1.88
CA ILE A 153 2.42 -2.40 1.80
C ILE A 153 2.93 -2.88 3.17
N LEU A 154 3.73 -2.07 3.86
CA LEU A 154 4.45 -2.49 5.07
C LEU A 154 3.61 -2.36 6.33
N GLU A 155 2.85 -1.26 6.48
CA GLU A 155 2.07 -0.99 7.69
C GLU A 155 0.65 -1.51 7.56
N MET A 156 -0.03 -1.20 6.44
CA MET A 156 -1.40 -1.65 6.20
C MET A 156 -1.50 -3.10 5.70
N LYS A 157 -0.37 -3.73 5.38
CA LYS A 157 -0.30 -5.11 4.88
C LYS A 157 -1.31 -5.32 3.74
N LEU A 158 -1.21 -4.48 2.70
CA LEU A 158 -1.93 -4.65 1.43
C LEU A 158 -1.04 -5.19 0.32
N VAL A 159 -1.51 -6.23 -0.37
CA VAL A 159 -0.75 -6.95 -1.39
C VAL A 159 -0.40 -5.98 -2.53
N PRO A 160 0.82 -6.02 -3.11
CA PRO A 160 1.24 -5.05 -4.13
C PRO A 160 0.28 -4.94 -5.31
N GLU A 161 -0.33 -6.05 -5.74
CA GLU A 161 -1.31 -6.03 -6.82
C GLU A 161 -2.57 -5.24 -6.45
N VAL A 162 -3.09 -5.44 -5.23
CA VAL A 162 -4.22 -4.67 -4.69
C VAL A 162 -3.85 -3.19 -4.56
N VAL A 163 -2.64 -2.88 -4.11
CA VAL A 163 -2.12 -1.51 -4.04
C VAL A 163 -2.08 -0.88 -5.43
N ASN A 164 -1.65 -1.60 -6.46
CA ASN A 164 -1.62 -1.07 -7.83
C ASN A 164 -3.03 -0.76 -8.35
N VAL A 165 -4.02 -1.63 -8.10
CA VAL A 165 -5.43 -1.38 -8.42
C VAL A 165 -5.96 -0.17 -7.66
N LEU A 166 -5.64 -0.04 -6.37
CA LEU A 166 -6.02 1.11 -5.55
C LEU A 166 -5.44 2.43 -6.10
N LEU A 167 -4.15 2.42 -6.46
CA LEU A 167 -3.48 3.60 -7.02
C LEU A 167 -4.13 4.03 -8.33
N GLU A 168 -4.41 3.08 -9.23
CA GLU A 168 -5.09 3.35 -10.49
C GLU A 168 -6.48 3.96 -10.27
N TYR A 169 -7.29 3.32 -9.41
CA TYR A 169 -8.62 3.81 -9.06
C TYR A 169 -8.60 5.24 -8.50
N VAL A 170 -7.66 5.55 -7.62
CA VAL A 170 -7.54 6.90 -7.04
C VAL A 170 -7.11 7.92 -8.09
N LEU A 171 -6.16 7.57 -8.96
CA LEU A 171 -5.72 8.47 -10.03
C LEU A 171 -6.86 8.80 -11.00
N GLU A 172 -7.67 7.81 -11.38
CA GLU A 172 -8.82 7.99 -12.25
C GLU A 172 -9.91 8.86 -11.60
N ASN A 173 -10.22 8.61 -10.32
CA ASN A 173 -11.33 9.29 -9.63
C ASN A 173 -10.97 10.63 -9.01
N ASN A 174 -9.68 10.94 -8.84
CA ASN A 174 -9.22 12.17 -8.21
C ASN A 174 -8.38 13.04 -9.16
N GLN A 175 -8.72 13.04 -10.46
CA GLN A 175 -8.10 13.94 -11.46
C GLN A 175 -6.57 13.84 -11.47
N MET A 176 -6.04 12.62 -11.42
CA MET A 176 -4.60 12.33 -11.35
C MET A 176 -3.88 12.85 -10.09
N ARG A 177 -4.61 13.20 -9.03
CA ARG A 177 -4.03 13.63 -7.75
C ARG A 177 -3.98 12.48 -6.76
N LEU A 178 -2.78 12.16 -6.28
CA LEU A 178 -2.58 11.13 -5.26
C LEU A 178 -2.58 11.74 -3.85
N SER A 179 -3.77 12.02 -3.31
CA SER A 179 -3.91 12.55 -1.94
C SER A 179 -3.78 11.43 -0.91
N ARG A 180 -2.76 11.52 -0.04
CA ARG A 180 -2.49 10.55 1.05
C ARG A 180 -3.76 10.17 1.84
N SER A 181 -4.46 11.16 2.39
CA SER A 181 -5.64 10.91 3.22
C SER A 181 -6.76 10.20 2.47
N TYR A 182 -6.90 10.49 1.17
CA TYR A 182 -7.93 9.85 0.35
C TYR A 182 -7.59 8.38 0.08
N VAL A 183 -6.34 8.11 -0.29
CA VAL A 183 -5.83 6.75 -0.52
C VAL A 183 -5.94 5.90 0.75
N GLU A 184 -5.49 6.41 1.89
CA GLU A 184 -5.55 5.70 3.20
C GLU A 184 -6.99 5.37 3.61
N LYS A 185 -7.96 6.27 3.36
CA LYS A 185 -9.38 6.02 3.65
C LYS A 185 -9.96 4.88 2.82
N ILE A 186 -9.65 4.84 1.53
CA ILE A 186 -10.12 3.76 0.64
C ILE A 186 -9.42 2.45 1.02
N ALA A 187 -8.10 2.47 1.22
CA ALA A 187 -7.32 1.33 1.70
C ALA A 187 -7.92 0.73 2.99
N ALA A 188 -8.19 1.57 3.99
CA ALA A 188 -8.82 1.14 5.23
C ALA A 188 -10.23 0.56 5.01
N SER A 189 -10.96 1.06 4.02
CA SER A 189 -12.25 0.48 3.63
C SER A 189 -12.10 -0.90 3.01
N TRP A 190 -11.11 -1.10 2.15
CA TRP A 190 -10.84 -2.39 1.51
C TRP A 190 -10.40 -3.45 2.53
N ILE A 191 -9.60 -3.07 3.52
CA ILE A 191 -9.23 -3.95 4.64
C ILE A 191 -10.47 -4.39 5.42
N ARG A 192 -11.39 -3.46 5.74
CA ARG A 192 -12.66 -3.81 6.43
C ARG A 192 -13.57 -4.70 5.60
N LEU A 193 -13.46 -4.63 4.27
CA LEU A 193 -14.17 -5.50 3.33
C LEU A 193 -13.43 -6.82 3.06
N ASN A 194 -12.27 -7.04 3.72
CA ASN A 194 -11.42 -8.20 3.57
C ASN A 194 -10.96 -8.45 2.12
N ILE A 195 -10.79 -7.38 1.35
CA ILE A 195 -10.30 -7.45 -0.03
C ILE A 195 -8.80 -7.73 0.02
N SER A 196 -8.40 -8.90 -0.44
CA SER A 196 -7.01 -9.37 -0.39
C SER A 196 -6.43 -9.66 -1.77
N ASN A 197 -7.29 -9.78 -2.79
CA ASN A 197 -6.93 -10.22 -4.12
C ASN A 197 -7.13 -9.12 -5.16
N LYS A 198 -6.35 -9.16 -6.24
CA LYS A 198 -6.47 -8.24 -7.39
C LYS A 198 -7.89 -8.26 -7.99
N GLU A 199 -8.45 -9.44 -8.20
CA GLU A 199 -9.78 -9.61 -8.81
C GLU A 199 -10.89 -8.99 -7.96
N GLU A 200 -10.82 -9.18 -6.64
CA GLU A 200 -11.75 -8.58 -5.67
C GLU A 200 -11.64 -7.05 -5.66
N ALA A 201 -10.41 -6.53 -5.71
CA ALA A 201 -10.17 -5.10 -5.78
C ALA A 201 -10.77 -4.49 -7.05
N LEU A 202 -10.57 -5.13 -8.21
CA LEU A 202 -11.16 -4.70 -9.48
C LEU A 202 -12.69 -4.80 -9.48
N ALA A 203 -13.27 -5.82 -8.86
CA ALA A 203 -14.72 -5.92 -8.70
C ALA A 203 -15.28 -4.78 -7.84
N GLN A 204 -14.57 -4.41 -6.77
CA GLN A 204 -14.96 -3.31 -5.89
C GLN A 204 -14.87 -1.95 -6.58
N THR A 205 -13.81 -1.66 -7.33
CA THR A 205 -13.67 -0.40 -8.07
C THR A 205 -14.78 -0.24 -9.11
N ASN A 206 -15.10 -1.30 -9.84
CA ASN A 206 -16.23 -1.32 -10.78
C ASN A 206 -17.56 -1.02 -10.06
N ARG A 207 -17.82 -1.67 -8.93
CA ARG A 207 -19.04 -1.45 -8.14
C ARG A 207 -19.19 0.00 -7.68
N GLU A 208 -18.10 0.64 -7.25
CA GLU A 208 -18.11 2.04 -6.83
C GLU A 208 -18.35 3.00 -8.02
N ALA A 209 -17.77 2.71 -9.18
CA ALA A 209 -18.01 3.47 -10.41
C ALA A 209 -19.50 3.46 -10.83
N PHE A 210 -20.20 2.34 -10.65
CA PHE A 210 -21.64 2.25 -10.95
C PHE A 210 -22.52 3.00 -9.95
N LYS A 211 -22.14 3.06 -8.66
CA LYS A 211 -22.91 3.81 -7.65
C LYS A 211 -22.89 5.32 -7.91
N GLY A 212 -21.80 5.87 -8.42
CA GLY A 212 -21.68 7.29 -8.76
C GLY A 212 -22.54 7.74 -9.95
N LYS A 213 -22.96 6.81 -10.81
CA LYS A 213 -23.84 7.08 -11.97
C LYS A 213 -25.33 6.88 -11.69
N SER A 214 -25.69 6.38 -10.50
CA SER A 214 -27.07 6.39 -10.06
C SER A 214 -27.43 7.84 -9.75
N SER A 215 -27.93 8.55 -10.76
CA SER A 215 -28.62 9.82 -10.57
C SER A 215 -29.66 9.59 -9.48
N ARG A 216 -29.44 10.15 -8.29
CA ARG A 216 -30.53 10.33 -7.35
C ARG A 216 -31.54 11.18 -8.10
N LYS A 217 -32.62 10.57 -8.60
CA LYS A 217 -33.85 11.33 -8.78
C LYS A 217 -34.20 11.73 -7.35
N ASP A 218 -33.96 12.98 -7.00
CA ASP A 218 -34.53 13.57 -5.79
C ASP A 218 -36.04 13.51 -5.97
N VAL A 219 -36.64 12.36 -5.63
CA VAL A 219 -38.08 12.22 -5.54
C VAL A 219 -38.43 12.91 -4.24
N LEU A 220 -39.08 14.07 -4.35
CA LEU A 220 -39.61 14.79 -3.21
C LEU A 220 -40.52 13.81 -2.43
N PRO A 221 -40.40 13.74 -1.09
CA PRO A 221 -41.26 12.89 -0.28
C PRO A 221 -42.75 13.25 -0.47
N LEU A 222 -43.64 12.27 -0.37
CA LEU A 222 -45.09 12.45 -0.53
C LEU A 222 -45.70 13.57 0.33
N TRP A 223 -45.12 13.84 1.50
CA TRP A 223 -45.57 14.93 2.39
C TRP A 223 -45.24 16.35 1.89
N PHE A 224 -44.34 16.49 0.89
CA PHE A 224 -43.97 17.78 0.30
C PHE A 224 -44.99 18.27 -0.74
N GLU A 225 -45.87 17.38 -1.22
CA GLU A 225 -46.98 17.72 -2.12
C GLU A 225 -48.24 18.21 -1.38
N GLU A 226 -48.26 18.12 -0.04
CA GLU A 226 -49.42 18.44 0.80
C GLU A 226 -49.25 19.71 1.64
N GLU A 227 -48.67 20.78 1.08
CA GLU A 227 -49.10 22.10 1.53
C GLU A 227 -50.38 22.46 0.79
N PRO A 228 -51.56 22.46 1.45
CA PRO A 228 -52.75 22.99 0.81
C PRO A 228 -52.44 24.44 0.44
N GLU A 229 -52.60 24.78 -0.84
CA GLU A 229 -52.53 26.16 -1.32
C GLU A 229 -53.41 27.02 -0.42
N LYS A 230 -52.79 27.71 0.56
CA LYS A 230 -53.36 28.94 1.05
C LYS A 230 -53.32 29.86 -0.15
N LYS A 231 -54.47 29.97 -0.83
CA LYS A 231 -54.81 31.10 -1.70
C LYS A 231 -54.53 32.36 -0.89
N SER A 232 -53.30 32.85 -0.99
CA SER A 232 -52.98 34.22 -0.66
C SER A 232 -53.57 35.01 -1.81
N ASP A 233 -54.67 35.68 -1.49
CA ASP A 233 -55.24 36.71 -2.33
C ASP A 233 -54.11 37.70 -2.68
N LYS A 234 -53.74 37.76 -3.95
CA LYS A 234 -52.74 38.71 -4.44
C LYS A 234 -53.35 40.11 -4.41
N THR A 235 -53.30 40.76 -3.26
CA THR A 235 -53.22 42.22 -3.24
C THR A 235 -51.74 42.60 -3.33
N GLU A 236 -51.28 42.80 -4.57
CA GLU A 236 -50.01 43.43 -4.86
C GLU A 236 -50.05 44.87 -4.32
N VAL A 237 -49.60 45.08 -3.09
CA VAL A 237 -49.20 46.41 -2.63
C VAL A 237 -47.76 46.60 -3.13
N PRO A 238 -47.47 47.60 -3.97
CA PRO A 238 -46.12 47.82 -4.47
C PRO A 238 -45.25 48.31 -3.32
N VAL A 239 -44.42 47.41 -2.77
CA VAL A 239 -43.44 47.78 -1.74
C VAL A 239 -42.26 48.44 -2.45
N ASP A 240 -42.26 49.77 -2.46
CA ASP A 240 -41.14 50.57 -2.95
C ASP A 240 -39.88 50.31 -2.11
N ARG A 241 -38.91 49.61 -2.71
CA ARG A 241 -37.61 49.29 -2.11
C ARG A 241 -36.84 50.53 -1.64
N ALA A 242 -37.07 51.71 -2.22
CA ALA A 242 -36.38 52.94 -1.82
C ALA A 242 -36.81 53.41 -0.41
N SER A 243 -38.06 53.15 -0.04
CA SER A 243 -38.64 53.51 1.26
C SER A 243 -38.08 52.68 2.42
N LEU A 244 -37.75 51.41 2.18
CA LEU A 244 -37.12 50.52 3.16
C LEU A 244 -35.66 50.89 3.45
N ILE A 245 -34.92 51.31 2.43
CA ILE A 245 -33.52 51.71 2.55
C ILE A 245 -33.37 53.01 3.37
N LYS A 246 -34.35 53.93 3.27
CA LYS A 246 -34.38 55.14 4.11
C LYS A 246 -34.62 54.82 5.60
N LYS A 247 -35.42 53.80 5.91
CA LYS A 247 -35.70 53.38 7.29
C LYS A 247 -34.49 52.75 7.99
N ILE A 248 -33.60 52.10 7.22
CA ILE A 248 -32.37 51.48 7.74
C ILE A 248 -31.27 52.52 7.96
N LYS A 249 -31.23 53.59 7.15
CA LYS A 249 -30.23 54.67 7.30
C LYS A 249 -30.59 55.78 8.28
N GLY A 250 -31.83 55.82 8.78
CA GLY A 250 -32.30 56.82 9.76
C GLY A 250 -32.27 56.37 11.22
N GLY A 251 -31.82 55.15 11.50
CA GLY A 251 -31.66 54.63 12.86
C GLY A 251 -30.19 54.55 13.25
N SER A 252 -29.59 55.70 13.55
CA SER A 252 -28.34 55.81 14.30
C SER A 252 -28.43 56.97 15.29
#